data_AF-A0A556QW42-F1
#
_entry.id   AF-A0A556QW42-F1
#
_cell.length_a   1.000
_cell.length_b   1.000
_cell.length_c   1.000
_cell.angle_alpha   90.00
_cell.angle_beta   90.00
_cell.angle_gamma   90.00
#
_symmetry.space_group_name_H-M   'P 1'
#
loop_
_entity.id
_entity.type
_entity.pdbx_description
1 polymer ?
#
loop_
_entity_poly.entity_id
_entity_poly.type
_entity_poly.pdbx_seq_one_letter_code
_entity_poly.pdbx_strand_id
1 'polypeptide(L)'
;MDITNKDASLPDWKGIGLGAVEYGQKQVDDDTAFVLKGRINKSFAKDGNDVGFILVKEGVNLYHSIQKVIASENGWSTVTTSFSSEMVIVPAKLRNIAPYIIADLSPKEVQKGKYKILYYVIENTHYYLSQMEQLLSDVTTSSISGESIAPSITFDGSSHGLKVLDLKLIRERVPGQDQTVKILENSKIEYSVNDQIQQLPNLQSALLFIQKGTIWRTTVIESLFKELQKSNGNASITNDGTIALISDLSKPLGQSGIDFFNRAADYEYFACLFSKENNRLMFYT
;
A
#
# COMPACT_ATOMS: atom_id res chain seq x y z
N MET A 1 50.60 14.01 9.73
CA MET A 1 49.41 13.62 10.51
C MET A 1 48.97 12.29 9.99
N ASP A 2 49.08 11.25 10.81
CA ASP A 2 48.63 9.89 10.50
C ASP A 2 47.12 9.87 10.32
N ILE A 3 46.67 9.47 9.13
CA ILE A 3 45.27 9.16 8.82
C ILE A 3 45.12 7.64 8.95
N THR A 4 45.36 7.13 10.15
CA THR A 4 45.01 5.75 10.55
C THR A 4 44.05 5.80 11.73
N ASN A 5 43.06 6.70 11.66
CA ASN A 5 41.94 6.67 12.58
C ASN A 5 40.88 5.73 12.01
N LYS A 6 41.02 4.47 12.45
CA LYS A 6 40.04 3.39 12.58
C LYS A 6 38.69 3.67 11.96
N ASP A 7 38.30 2.75 11.06
CA ASP A 7 36.93 2.46 10.66
C ASP A 7 35.93 3.00 11.68
N ALA A 8 35.30 4.12 11.36
CA ALA A 8 34.14 4.59 12.12
C ALA A 8 33.11 3.48 11.96
N SER A 9 33.04 2.59 12.95
CA SER A 9 32.09 1.49 12.98
C SER A 9 30.71 2.12 12.82
N LEU A 10 30.08 1.85 11.69
CA LEU A 10 28.76 2.41 11.41
C LEU A 10 27.81 2.04 12.54
N PRO A 11 26.89 2.94 12.92
CA PRO A 11 25.95 2.67 13.99
C PRO A 11 25.19 1.36 13.73
N ASP A 12 25.20 0.46 14.72
CA ASP A 12 24.57 -0.86 14.58
C ASP A 12 23.03 -0.71 14.46
N TRP A 13 22.56 -0.81 13.23
CA TRP A 13 21.14 -0.77 12.89
C TRP A 13 20.38 -1.98 13.47
N LYS A 14 21.05 -3.13 13.69
CA LYS A 14 20.45 -4.33 14.29
C LYS A 14 20.11 -4.07 15.76
N GLY A 15 21.02 -3.39 16.47
CA GLY A 15 20.83 -2.99 17.87
C GLY A 15 19.59 -2.12 18.12
N ILE A 16 19.12 -1.37 17.11
CA ILE A 16 17.89 -0.57 17.19
C ILE A 16 16.67 -1.26 16.58
N GLY A 17 16.84 -2.47 16.04
CA GLY A 17 15.77 -3.26 15.41
C GLY A 17 15.21 -2.66 14.13
N LEU A 18 15.98 -1.84 13.42
CA LEU A 18 15.56 -1.20 12.18
C LEU A 18 15.44 -2.26 11.07
N GLY A 19 14.26 -2.41 10.48
CA GLY A 19 14.14 -3.37 9.39
C GLY A 19 12.75 -3.50 8.79
N ALA A 20 12.71 -4.36 7.79
CA ALA A 20 11.52 -4.63 7.00
C ALA A 20 10.45 -5.42 7.71
N VAL A 21 9.20 -5.06 7.44
CA VAL A 21 8.04 -5.84 7.84
C VAL A 21 7.29 -6.30 6.59
N GLU A 22 6.81 -5.36 5.79
CA GLU A 22 6.02 -5.64 4.59
C GLU A 22 5.97 -4.42 3.67
N TYR A 23 5.67 -4.64 2.39
CA TYR A 23 5.11 -3.62 1.52
C TYR A 23 3.78 -4.12 0.97
N GLY A 24 2.87 -3.20 0.66
CA GLY A 24 1.57 -3.53 0.07
C GLY A 24 1.12 -2.43 -0.86
N GLN A 25 0.17 -2.74 -1.73
CA GLN A 25 -0.52 -1.73 -2.53
C GLN A 25 -1.69 -1.18 -1.72
N LYS A 26 -1.90 0.13 -1.80
CA LYS A 26 -3.03 0.83 -1.19
C LYS A 26 -3.49 1.92 -2.14
N GLN A 27 -4.79 2.00 -2.35
CA GLN A 27 -5.36 3.10 -3.09
C GLN A 27 -5.34 4.40 -2.28
N VAL A 28 -5.00 5.48 -2.97
CA VAL A 28 -5.13 6.85 -2.47
C VAL A 28 -5.77 7.65 -3.59
N ASP A 29 -7.01 8.07 -3.36
CA ASP A 29 -7.86 8.76 -4.33
C ASP A 29 -7.99 7.98 -5.65
N ASP A 30 -7.60 8.57 -6.80
CA ASP A 30 -7.66 7.96 -8.14
C ASP A 30 -6.37 7.19 -8.53
N ASP A 31 -5.48 6.86 -7.58
CA ASP A 31 -4.16 6.26 -7.86
C ASP A 31 -3.76 5.12 -6.91
N THR A 32 -2.95 4.20 -7.42
CA THR A 32 -2.41 3.07 -6.65
C THR A 32 -1.14 3.49 -5.94
N ALA A 33 -1.21 3.91 -4.69
CA ALA A 33 -0.01 4.08 -3.88
C ALA A 33 0.55 2.73 -3.40
N PHE A 34 1.82 2.72 -3.03
CA PHE A 34 2.47 1.65 -2.31
C PHE A 34 2.64 2.07 -0.86
N VAL A 35 2.24 1.22 0.07
CA VAL A 35 2.50 1.39 1.50
C VAL A 35 3.75 0.61 1.83
N LEU A 36 4.80 1.33 2.22
CA LEU A 36 6.01 0.75 2.76
C LEU A 36 5.88 0.67 4.28
N LYS A 37 6.16 -0.49 4.88
CA LYS A 37 6.16 -0.68 6.33
C LYS A 37 7.50 -1.19 6.83
N GLY A 38 8.10 -0.41 7.72
CA GLY A 38 9.27 -0.77 8.50
C GLY A 38 8.94 -0.88 9.97
N ARG A 39 9.87 -1.46 10.73
CA ARG A 39 9.83 -1.44 12.18
C ARG A 39 11.12 -0.88 12.75
N ILE A 40 11.02 -0.40 13.97
CA ILE A 40 12.12 -0.04 14.83
C ILE A 40 11.79 -0.58 16.23
N ASN A 41 12.78 -1.03 17.01
CA ASN A 41 12.50 -1.56 18.35
C ASN A 41 12.86 -0.56 19.46
N LYS A 42 13.59 0.50 19.12
CA LYS A 42 13.98 1.57 20.04
C LYS A 42 13.01 2.75 19.93
N SER A 43 12.71 3.38 21.06
CA SER A 43 11.90 4.61 21.12
C SER A 43 12.73 5.82 20.67
N PHE A 44 12.36 6.43 19.55
CA PHE A 44 12.95 7.69 19.08
C PHE A 44 12.01 8.87 19.35
N ALA A 45 12.58 10.08 19.42
CA ALA A 45 11.79 11.31 19.47
C ALA A 45 10.86 11.37 18.24
N LYS A 46 9.60 11.72 18.48
CA LYS A 46 8.50 11.53 17.53
C LYS A 46 8.34 12.68 16.53
N ASP A 47 9.22 13.67 16.60
CA ASP A 47 9.08 14.95 15.93
C ASP A 47 10.08 15.01 14.77
N GLY A 48 9.66 14.65 13.55
CA GLY A 48 10.42 14.98 12.34
C GLY A 48 10.45 13.93 11.23
N ASN A 49 10.84 14.38 10.03
CA ASN A 49 11.05 13.60 8.80
C ASN A 49 12.36 12.77 8.83
N ASP A 50 12.84 12.47 10.03
CA ASP A 50 14.12 11.82 10.30
C ASP A 50 14.03 10.29 10.16
N VAL A 51 13.03 9.81 9.44
CA VAL A 51 12.76 8.39 9.25
C VAL A 51 12.10 8.16 7.91
N GLY A 52 12.47 7.06 7.25
CA GLY A 52 11.87 6.74 5.96
C GLY A 52 12.50 5.55 5.29
N PHE A 53 12.35 5.52 3.97
CA PHE A 53 12.79 4.44 3.12
C PHE A 53 13.69 4.96 2.01
N ILE A 54 14.62 4.13 1.56
CA ILE A 54 15.28 4.27 0.26
C ILE A 54 14.84 3.12 -0.62
N LEU A 55 14.40 3.44 -1.83
CA LEU A 55 14.30 2.46 -2.91
C LEU A 55 15.56 2.48 -3.75
N VAL A 56 16.15 1.30 -3.92
CA VAL A 56 17.45 1.10 -4.55
C VAL A 56 17.31 0.11 -5.69
N LYS A 57 17.53 0.52 -6.94
CA LYS A 57 17.44 -0.40 -8.07
C LYS A 57 18.43 -1.56 -7.91
N GLU A 58 17.95 -2.80 -8.06
CA GLU A 58 18.80 -3.98 -7.95
C GLU A 58 19.90 -3.98 -9.01
N GLY A 59 21.09 -4.44 -8.62
CA GLY A 59 22.28 -4.48 -9.47
C GLY A 59 23.13 -3.21 -9.46
N VAL A 60 22.78 -2.20 -8.66
CA VAL A 60 23.52 -0.93 -8.53
C VAL A 60 24.22 -0.86 -7.17
N ASN A 61 25.50 -0.46 -7.15
CA ASN A 61 26.21 -0.11 -5.92
C ASN A 61 25.87 1.35 -5.55
N LEU A 62 25.18 1.54 -4.44
CA LEU A 62 24.70 2.85 -4.00
C LEU A 62 25.52 3.51 -2.90
N TYR A 63 26.66 2.94 -2.50
CA TYR A 63 27.47 3.51 -1.43
C TYR A 63 27.78 4.99 -1.69
N HIS A 64 28.25 5.32 -2.90
CA HIS A 64 28.55 6.70 -3.27
C HIS A 64 27.33 7.62 -3.29
N SER A 65 26.16 7.13 -3.74
CA SER A 65 24.93 7.94 -3.80
C SER A 65 24.41 8.26 -2.40
N ILE A 66 24.42 7.27 -1.50
CA ILE A 66 24.01 7.45 -0.10
C ILE A 66 24.97 8.40 0.64
N GLN A 67 26.28 8.27 0.42
CA GLN A 67 27.28 9.19 0.98
C GLN A 67 27.04 10.63 0.52
N LYS A 68 26.72 10.85 -0.77
CA LYS A 68 26.37 12.18 -1.29
C LYS A 68 25.14 12.78 -0.61
N VAL A 69 24.12 11.97 -0.33
CA VAL A 69 22.91 12.43 0.39
C VAL A 69 23.26 12.82 1.83
N ILE A 70 23.97 11.96 2.55
CA ILE A 70 24.40 12.21 3.94
C ILE A 70 25.28 13.47 4.03
N ALA A 71 26.20 13.66 3.08
CA ALA A 71 27.14 14.78 3.07
C ALA A 71 26.53 16.11 2.58
N SER A 72 25.28 16.13 2.12
CA SER A 72 24.68 17.31 1.47
C SER A 72 24.29 18.45 2.42
N GLU A 73 24.42 18.26 3.74
CA GLU A 73 24.06 19.20 4.83
C GLU A 73 22.58 19.66 4.88
N ASN A 74 21.83 19.53 3.79
CA ASN A 74 20.41 19.88 3.66
C ASN A 74 19.46 18.86 4.29
N GLY A 75 19.99 17.78 4.88
CA GLY A 75 19.21 16.68 5.43
C GLY A 75 18.56 15.82 4.34
N TRP A 76 17.87 14.76 4.77
CA TRP A 76 17.09 13.93 3.86
C TRP A 76 15.83 14.67 3.44
N SER A 77 15.39 14.44 2.19
CA SER A 77 14.20 15.11 1.68
C SER A 77 12.97 14.80 2.53
N THR A 78 12.12 15.80 2.71
CA THR A 78 10.85 15.71 3.44
C THR A 78 9.66 15.33 2.55
N VAL A 79 9.91 15.22 1.23
CA VAL A 79 8.97 14.76 0.21
C VAL A 79 9.60 13.63 -0.61
N THR A 80 8.80 12.77 -1.24
CA THR A 80 9.35 11.72 -2.10
C THR A 80 10.21 12.34 -3.19
N THR A 81 11.48 11.93 -3.27
CA THR A 81 12.46 12.57 -4.15
C THR A 81 13.27 11.53 -4.88
N SER A 82 13.24 11.59 -6.21
CA SER A 82 14.16 10.85 -7.06
C SER A 82 15.53 11.54 -7.04
N PHE A 83 16.53 10.87 -6.45
CA PHE A 83 17.91 11.37 -6.46
C PHE A 83 18.63 10.96 -7.76
N SER A 84 18.23 9.83 -8.34
CA SER A 84 18.60 9.36 -9.68
C SER A 84 17.52 8.44 -10.24
N SER A 85 17.69 7.93 -11.47
CA SER A 85 16.86 6.84 -12.01
C SER A 85 16.93 5.53 -11.20
N GLU A 86 17.91 5.43 -10.29
CA GLU A 86 18.26 4.21 -9.57
C GLU A 86 17.98 4.30 -8.07
N MET A 87 17.69 5.51 -7.55
CA MET A 87 17.50 5.76 -6.13
C MET A 87 16.38 6.77 -5.86
N VAL A 88 15.42 6.38 -5.02
CA VAL A 88 14.31 7.22 -4.57
C VAL A 88 14.29 7.25 -3.04
N ILE A 89 14.17 8.45 -2.47
CA ILE A 89 13.97 8.66 -1.04
C ILE A 89 12.48 8.81 -0.79
N VAL A 90 11.95 8.04 0.16
CA VAL A 90 10.54 8.06 0.55
C VAL A 90 10.44 8.41 2.04
N PRO A 91 10.15 9.67 2.39
CA PRO A 91 9.99 10.08 3.78
C PRO A 91 8.81 9.35 4.43
N ALA A 92 8.90 9.09 5.73
CA ALA A 92 7.88 8.35 6.46
C ALA A 92 7.55 8.99 7.80
N LYS A 93 6.53 8.42 8.48
CA LYS A 93 6.17 8.78 9.84
C LYS A 93 6.27 7.57 10.76
N LEU A 94 6.78 7.81 11.98
CA LEU A 94 6.72 6.86 13.09
C LEU A 94 5.33 6.93 13.73
N ARG A 95 4.64 5.79 13.85
CA ARG A 95 3.34 5.77 14.54
C ARG A 95 3.49 5.77 16.06
N ASN A 96 2.53 6.44 16.73
CA ASN A 96 2.53 6.60 18.19
C ASN A 96 2.24 5.31 18.97
N ILE A 97 1.52 4.36 18.37
CA ILE A 97 0.90 3.21 19.05
C ILE A 97 1.69 1.91 18.80
N ALA A 98 2.51 1.87 17.76
CA ALA A 98 3.37 0.74 17.41
C ALA A 98 4.62 1.30 16.74
N PRO A 99 5.82 0.72 16.93
CA PRO A 99 7.05 1.30 16.44
C PRO A 99 7.25 0.94 14.95
N TYR A 100 6.21 1.17 14.17
CA TYR A 100 6.20 0.99 12.73
C TYR A 100 6.45 2.33 12.05
N ILE A 101 7.29 2.27 11.02
CA ILE A 101 7.57 3.31 10.06
C ILE A 101 6.62 3.07 8.89
N ILE A 102 5.82 4.06 8.51
CA ILE A 102 4.86 3.93 7.41
C ILE A 102 5.03 5.10 6.45
N ALA A 103 5.16 4.79 5.16
CA ALA A 103 5.12 5.76 4.08
C ALA A 103 4.14 5.31 2.99
N ASP A 104 3.50 6.28 2.37
CA ASP A 104 2.74 6.13 1.13
C ASP A 104 3.65 6.60 -0.03
N LEU A 105 3.73 5.83 -1.12
CA LEU A 105 4.58 6.07 -2.28
C LEU A 105 3.75 6.02 -3.56
N SER A 106 3.78 7.05 -4.39
CA SER A 106 3.10 6.99 -5.70
C SER A 106 4.01 6.29 -6.73
N PRO A 107 3.48 5.35 -7.55
CA PRO A 107 4.23 4.70 -8.63
C PRO A 107 4.71 5.70 -9.69
N LYS A 108 4.04 6.84 -9.85
CA LYS A 108 4.47 7.90 -10.78
C LYS A 108 5.84 8.48 -10.42
N GLU A 109 6.24 8.35 -9.16
CA GLU A 109 7.51 8.86 -8.63
C GLU A 109 8.67 7.90 -8.84
N VAL A 110 8.42 6.67 -9.35
CA VAL A 110 9.42 5.61 -9.48
C VAL A 110 9.45 5.05 -10.89
N GLN A 111 10.66 4.93 -11.45
CA GLN A 111 10.84 4.32 -12.77
C GLN A 111 10.62 2.81 -12.74
N LYS A 112 10.36 2.23 -13.91
CA LYS A 112 10.30 0.78 -14.09
C LYS A 112 11.61 0.10 -13.63
N GLY A 113 11.46 -0.93 -12.82
CA GLY A 113 12.59 -1.73 -12.33
C GLY A 113 12.28 -2.47 -11.04
N LYS A 114 13.21 -3.31 -10.61
CA LYS A 114 13.19 -3.97 -9.31
C LYS A 114 14.06 -3.20 -8.34
N TYR A 115 13.52 -2.89 -7.16
CA TYR A 115 14.16 -2.06 -6.15
C TYR A 115 14.20 -2.78 -4.81
N LYS A 116 15.35 -2.79 -4.14
CA LYS A 116 15.50 -3.12 -2.72
C LYS A 116 14.96 -1.97 -1.88
N ILE A 117 14.27 -2.28 -0.79
CA ILE A 117 13.75 -1.29 0.16
C ILE A 117 14.66 -1.29 1.38
N LEU A 118 15.33 -0.16 1.62
CA LEU A 118 16.12 0.10 2.82
C LEU A 118 15.39 1.08 3.71
N TYR A 119 15.71 1.06 5.00
CA TYR A 119 15.09 1.88 6.03
C TYR A 119 16.15 2.80 6.60
N TYR A 120 15.84 4.08 6.77
CA TYR A 120 16.73 5.03 7.42
C TYR A 120 16.08 5.65 8.65
N VAL A 121 16.92 5.98 9.63
CA VAL A 121 16.58 6.79 10.80
C VAL A 121 17.73 7.77 11.05
N ILE A 122 17.40 9.01 11.36
CA ILE A 122 18.35 10.06 11.72
C ILE A 122 18.09 10.41 13.19
N GLU A 123 19.14 10.42 14.00
CA GLU A 123 19.06 10.82 15.40
C GLU A 123 20.24 11.74 15.69
N ASN A 124 19.96 13.04 15.84
CA ASN A 124 20.99 14.08 15.95
C ASN A 124 21.94 14.04 14.73
N THR A 125 23.22 13.75 14.95
CA THR A 125 24.25 13.62 13.89
C THR A 125 24.44 12.19 13.39
N HIS A 126 23.67 11.22 13.89
CA HIS A 126 23.83 9.81 13.55
C HIS A 126 22.80 9.39 12.50
N TYR A 127 23.29 8.65 11.50
CA TYR A 127 22.48 8.06 10.45
C TYR A 127 22.48 6.54 10.62
N TYR A 128 21.31 5.96 10.83
CA TYR A 128 21.12 4.51 10.87
C TYR A 128 20.47 4.10 9.56
N LEU A 129 21.11 3.15 8.86
CA LEU A 129 20.57 2.56 7.65
C LEU A 129 20.52 1.04 7.80
N SER A 130 19.36 0.45 7.55
CA SER A 130 19.23 -1.01 7.55
C SER A 130 20.14 -1.63 6.49
N GLN A 131 20.76 -2.76 6.82
CA GLN A 131 21.53 -3.57 5.86
C GLN A 131 22.66 -2.78 5.16
N MET A 132 23.21 -1.76 5.85
CA MET A 132 24.36 -0.98 5.37
C MET A 132 25.57 -1.88 5.05
N GLU A 133 25.75 -2.99 5.78
CA GLU A 133 26.80 -3.99 5.55
C GLU A 133 26.68 -4.64 4.15
N GLN A 134 25.46 -4.80 3.61
CA GLN A 134 25.21 -5.28 2.24
C GLN A 134 25.46 -4.22 1.16
N LEU A 135 25.43 -2.94 1.53
CA LEU A 135 25.79 -1.83 0.63
C LEU A 135 27.29 -1.59 0.57
N LEU A 136 27.99 -1.92 1.67
CA LEU A 136 29.44 -1.79 1.81
C LEU A 136 30.22 -3.02 1.36
N SER A 137 29.62 -4.21 1.42
CA SER A 137 30.27 -5.41 0.91
C SER A 137 30.41 -5.29 -0.60
N ASP A 138 31.65 -5.36 -1.05
CA ASP A 138 31.93 -5.53 -2.47
C ASP A 138 31.18 -6.77 -2.96
N VAL A 139 30.64 -6.69 -4.18
CA VAL A 139 29.85 -7.74 -4.84
C VAL A 139 30.58 -9.10 -4.87
N THR A 140 31.88 -9.11 -4.63
CA THR A 140 32.77 -10.29 -4.57
C THR A 140 32.89 -10.94 -3.20
N THR A 141 32.51 -10.27 -2.11
CA THR A 141 32.50 -10.88 -0.78
C THR A 141 31.17 -11.58 -0.55
N SER A 142 31.20 -12.90 -0.44
CA SER A 142 30.05 -13.75 -0.14
C SER A 142 29.22 -13.14 1.00
N SER A 143 27.90 -13.07 0.77
CA SER A 143 26.92 -12.59 1.74
C SER A 143 27.20 -13.17 3.13
N ILE A 144 27.37 -12.29 4.12
CA ILE A 144 27.57 -12.68 5.51
C ILE A 144 26.40 -13.60 5.90
N SER A 145 26.70 -14.88 6.16
CA SER A 145 25.70 -15.91 6.42
C SER A 145 24.91 -15.54 7.68
N GLY A 146 23.59 -15.39 7.53
CA GLY A 146 22.67 -15.07 8.63
C GLY A 146 22.07 -13.66 8.59
N GLU A 147 22.41 -12.83 7.60
CA GLU A 147 21.77 -11.52 7.44
C GLU A 147 20.40 -11.59 6.78
N SER A 148 19.46 -10.75 7.24
CA SER A 148 18.18 -10.59 6.54
C SER A 148 18.43 -9.89 5.20
N ILE A 149 17.84 -10.41 4.14
CA ILE A 149 17.88 -9.82 2.80
C ILE A 149 16.91 -8.63 2.77
N ALA A 150 17.29 -7.53 2.14
CA ALA A 150 16.39 -6.39 1.91
C ALA A 150 15.14 -6.86 1.15
N PRO A 151 13.91 -6.55 1.61
CA PRO A 151 12.74 -6.83 0.80
C PRO A 151 12.84 -6.05 -0.51
N SER A 152 12.26 -6.60 -1.57
CA SER A 152 12.33 -5.99 -2.90
C SER A 152 10.94 -5.81 -3.48
N ILE A 153 10.73 -4.67 -4.12
CA ILE A 153 9.51 -4.27 -4.83
C ILE A 153 9.83 -4.12 -6.32
N THR A 154 8.91 -4.53 -7.19
CA THR A 154 9.06 -4.36 -8.64
C THR A 154 8.02 -3.39 -9.14
N PHE A 155 8.47 -2.30 -9.78
CA PHE A 155 7.64 -1.38 -10.52
C PHE A 155 7.70 -1.79 -11.99
N ASP A 156 6.57 -2.18 -12.56
CA ASP A 156 6.45 -2.57 -13.96
C ASP A 156 6.32 -1.36 -14.90
N GLY A 157 6.11 -0.17 -14.33
CA GLY A 157 5.88 1.09 -15.05
C GLY A 157 4.42 1.29 -15.49
N SER A 158 3.50 0.48 -14.94
CA SER A 158 2.08 0.53 -15.24
C SER A 158 1.36 1.34 -14.15
N SER A 159 0.71 2.44 -14.50
CA SER A 159 -0.33 3.02 -13.64
C SER A 159 -1.63 2.25 -13.88
N HIS A 160 -2.23 1.74 -12.82
CA HIS A 160 -3.48 1.01 -12.90
C HIS A 160 -4.61 1.89 -12.37
N GLY A 161 -5.70 1.98 -13.13
CA GLY A 161 -6.89 2.73 -12.75
C GLY A 161 -8.13 1.87 -12.88
N LEU A 162 -9.05 2.02 -11.93
CA LEU A 162 -10.40 1.49 -12.03
C LEU A 162 -11.38 2.66 -12.07
N LYS A 163 -12.46 2.51 -12.85
CA LYS A 163 -13.55 3.49 -12.87
C LYS A 163 -14.89 2.76 -12.88
N VAL A 164 -15.83 3.25 -12.08
CA VAL A 164 -17.23 2.80 -12.13
C VAL A 164 -17.99 3.78 -13.03
N LEU A 165 -18.50 3.30 -14.14
CA LEU A 165 -19.36 4.06 -15.04
C LEU A 165 -20.83 3.79 -14.71
N ASP A 166 -21.66 4.82 -14.91
CA ASP A 166 -23.13 4.74 -14.89
C ASP A 166 -23.73 4.14 -13.61
N LEU A 167 -23.07 4.33 -12.46
CA LEU A 167 -23.56 3.87 -11.16
C LEU A 167 -24.88 4.56 -10.79
N LYS A 168 -25.99 3.81 -10.85
CA LYS A 168 -27.30 4.28 -10.40
C LYS A 168 -27.75 3.51 -9.17
N LEU A 169 -27.99 4.25 -8.09
CA LEU A 169 -28.66 3.76 -6.89
C LEU A 169 -30.12 4.22 -6.93
N ILE A 170 -31.03 3.30 -7.21
CA ILE A 170 -32.46 3.58 -7.31
C ILE A 170 -33.14 3.25 -6.00
N ARG A 171 -33.98 4.15 -5.50
CA ARG A 171 -34.84 3.88 -4.36
C ARG A 171 -36.20 3.37 -4.84
N GLU A 172 -36.49 2.08 -4.66
CA GLU A 172 -37.86 1.59 -4.85
C GLU A 172 -38.72 1.85 -3.61
N ARG A 173 -39.98 2.17 -3.87
CA ARG A 173 -41.04 2.28 -2.87
C ARG A 173 -41.96 1.07 -3.01
N VAL A 174 -41.88 0.15 -2.07
CA VAL A 174 -42.85 -0.93 -1.96
C VAL A 174 -44.14 -0.38 -1.31
N PRO A 175 -45.31 -0.50 -1.96
CA PRO A 175 -46.58 -0.08 -1.37
C PRO A 175 -46.83 -0.81 -0.04
N GLY A 176 -47.18 -0.05 1.01
CA GLY A 176 -47.47 -0.62 2.34
C GLY A 176 -46.26 -0.84 3.25
N GLN A 177 -45.03 -0.58 2.78
CA GLN A 177 -43.85 -0.53 3.64
C GLN A 177 -43.31 0.91 3.73
N ASP A 178 -42.74 1.24 4.90
CA ASP A 178 -41.85 2.39 4.99
C ASP A 178 -40.67 2.12 4.05
N GLN A 179 -40.62 2.87 2.96
CA GLN A 179 -39.63 2.76 1.88
C GLN A 179 -38.26 2.31 2.40
N THR A 180 -37.56 1.45 1.67
CA THR A 180 -36.30 1.75 0.95
C THR A 180 -35.85 0.44 0.32
N VAL A 181 -35.80 0.34 -1.00
CA VAL A 181 -34.98 -0.69 -1.68
C VAL A 181 -33.96 0.10 -2.47
N LYS A 182 -32.66 0.05 -2.14
CA LYS A 182 -31.61 0.72 -2.94
C LYS A 182 -31.07 -0.30 -3.94
N ILE A 183 -31.46 -0.21 -5.20
CA ILE A 183 -31.04 -1.11 -6.28
C ILE A 183 -29.85 -0.49 -7.03
N LEU A 184 -28.88 -1.34 -7.39
CA LEU A 184 -27.82 -1.00 -8.34
C LEU A 184 -28.22 -1.43 -9.74
N GLU A 185 -28.28 -0.49 -10.66
CA GLU A 185 -28.57 -0.78 -12.06
C GLU A 185 -27.54 -0.18 -13.00
N ASN A 186 -27.29 -0.87 -14.11
CA ASN A 186 -26.57 -0.39 -15.29
C ASN A 186 -25.12 0.07 -15.05
N SER A 187 -24.47 -0.33 -13.95
CA SER A 187 -23.09 0.06 -13.67
C SER A 187 -22.07 -0.87 -14.35
N LYS A 188 -20.93 -0.29 -14.76
CA LYS A 188 -19.81 -1.00 -15.38
C LYS A 188 -18.49 -0.62 -14.71
N ILE A 189 -17.63 -1.60 -14.43
CA ILE A 189 -16.26 -1.33 -13.98
C ILE A 189 -15.33 -1.38 -15.19
N GLU A 190 -14.63 -0.29 -15.45
CA GLU A 190 -13.56 -0.20 -16.44
C GLU A 190 -12.20 -0.25 -15.78
N TYR A 191 -11.31 -1.06 -16.34
CA TYR A 191 -9.92 -1.17 -15.93
C TYR A 191 -9.05 -0.51 -16.99
N SER A 192 -8.12 0.33 -16.53
CA SER A 192 -7.16 1.01 -17.38
C SER A 192 -5.75 0.77 -16.91
N VAL A 193 -4.84 0.71 -17.87
CA VAL A 193 -3.40 0.64 -17.65
C VAL A 193 -2.77 1.78 -18.44
N ASN A 194 -2.05 2.68 -17.77
CA ASN A 194 -1.48 3.89 -18.39
C ASN A 194 -2.53 4.67 -19.18
N ASP A 195 -3.69 4.92 -18.57
CA ASP A 195 -4.84 5.64 -19.14
C ASP A 195 -5.50 4.99 -20.37
N GLN A 196 -5.08 3.77 -20.74
CA GLN A 196 -5.71 3.00 -21.81
C GLN A 196 -6.66 1.95 -21.24
N ILE A 197 -7.90 1.93 -21.71
CA ILE A 197 -8.90 0.93 -21.31
C ILE A 197 -8.42 -0.45 -21.77
N GLN A 198 -8.34 -1.39 -20.83
CA GLN A 198 -7.96 -2.77 -21.06
C GLN A 198 -9.15 -3.70 -20.79
N GLN A 199 -9.15 -4.87 -21.41
CA GLN A 199 -10.01 -5.95 -20.93
C GLN A 199 -9.57 -6.35 -19.52
N LEU A 200 -10.55 -6.58 -18.64
CA LEU A 200 -10.28 -7.16 -17.33
C LEU A 200 -9.61 -8.53 -17.53
N PRO A 201 -8.47 -8.81 -16.88
CA PRO A 201 -7.84 -10.13 -16.89
C PRO A 201 -8.76 -11.16 -16.21
N ASN A 202 -8.29 -12.38 -15.90
CA ASN A 202 -9.08 -13.45 -15.26
C ASN A 202 -9.49 -13.11 -13.79
N LEU A 203 -10.16 -11.98 -13.62
CA LEU A 203 -10.55 -11.33 -12.39
C LEU A 203 -12.07 -11.14 -12.41
N GLN A 204 -12.64 -11.11 -11.21
CA GLN A 204 -14.03 -10.78 -11.00
C GLN A 204 -14.14 -9.45 -10.30
N SER A 205 -14.98 -8.58 -10.85
CA SER A 205 -15.24 -7.26 -10.30
C SER A 205 -16.35 -7.30 -9.26
N ALA A 206 -16.27 -6.44 -8.26
CA ALA A 206 -17.32 -6.24 -7.29
C ALA A 206 -17.32 -4.79 -6.80
N LEU A 207 -18.47 -4.29 -6.32
CA LEU A 207 -18.56 -3.04 -5.60
C LEU A 207 -18.66 -3.33 -4.12
N LEU A 208 -17.82 -2.65 -3.35
CA LEU A 208 -17.86 -2.63 -1.91
C LEU A 208 -18.52 -1.33 -1.48
N PHE A 209 -19.55 -1.39 -0.66
CA PHE A 209 -20.13 -0.23 0.00
C PHE A 209 -19.79 -0.26 1.47
N ILE A 210 -19.36 0.88 2.00
CA ILE A 210 -18.97 1.02 3.39
C ILE A 210 -19.53 2.32 3.95
N GLN A 211 -19.86 2.33 5.23
CA GLN A 211 -20.14 3.60 5.91
C GLN A 211 -18.84 4.42 6.02
N LYS A 212 -18.91 5.71 5.70
CA LYS A 212 -17.78 6.63 5.75
C LYS A 212 -17.13 6.63 7.14
N GLY A 213 -15.79 6.53 7.18
CA GLY A 213 -15.02 6.48 8.42
C GLY A 213 -14.83 5.08 9.02
N THR A 214 -15.38 4.03 8.41
CA THR A 214 -15.15 2.64 8.85
C THR A 214 -13.72 2.19 8.52
N ILE A 215 -13.00 1.67 9.51
CA ILE A 215 -11.67 1.06 9.33
C ILE A 215 -11.86 -0.40 8.91
N TRP A 216 -11.44 -0.75 7.69
CA TRP A 216 -11.60 -2.11 7.17
C TRP A 216 -10.27 -2.81 6.91
N ARG A 217 -10.31 -4.14 6.82
CA ARG A 217 -9.15 -5.01 6.59
C ARG A 217 -9.38 -5.87 5.36
N THR A 218 -8.37 -5.97 4.50
CA THR A 218 -8.41 -6.78 3.25
C THR A 218 -8.91 -8.21 3.49
N THR A 219 -8.48 -8.84 4.58
CA THR A 219 -8.85 -10.23 4.92
C THR A 219 -10.34 -10.43 5.17
N VAL A 220 -11.05 -9.42 5.66
CA VAL A 220 -12.51 -9.46 5.87
C VAL A 220 -13.23 -9.46 4.53
N ILE A 221 -12.82 -8.57 3.62
CA ILE A 221 -13.41 -8.44 2.28
C ILE A 221 -13.20 -9.71 1.46
N GLU A 222 -11.99 -10.29 1.49
CA GLU A 222 -11.71 -11.57 0.81
C GLU A 222 -12.58 -12.71 1.35
N SER A 223 -12.83 -12.73 2.67
CA SER A 223 -13.68 -13.73 3.30
C SER A 223 -15.14 -13.58 2.86
N LEU A 224 -15.66 -12.34 2.89
CA LEU A 224 -17.02 -12.03 2.41
C LEU A 224 -17.20 -12.40 0.93
N PHE A 225 -16.20 -12.12 0.09
CA PHE A 225 -16.24 -12.49 -1.32
C PHE A 225 -16.30 -14.01 -1.52
N LYS A 226 -15.50 -14.76 -0.77
CA LYS A 226 -15.52 -16.24 -0.79
C LYS A 226 -16.88 -16.80 -0.35
N GLU A 227 -17.49 -16.23 0.68
CA GLU A 227 -18.82 -16.63 1.14
C GLU A 227 -19.91 -16.31 0.11
N LEU A 228 -19.78 -15.17 -0.58
CA LEU A 228 -20.71 -14.78 -1.63
C LEU A 228 -20.70 -15.78 -2.80
N GLN A 229 -19.51 -16.19 -3.26
CA GLN A 229 -19.39 -17.20 -4.32
C GLN A 229 -20.01 -18.55 -3.94
N LYS A 230 -19.91 -18.94 -2.67
CA LYS A 230 -20.49 -20.21 -2.16
C LYS A 230 -22.01 -20.16 -2.05
N SER A 231 -22.57 -18.99 -1.73
CA SER A 231 -23.99 -18.82 -1.45
C SER A 231 -24.83 -18.53 -2.70
N ASN A 232 -24.22 -18.37 -3.89
CA ASN A 232 -24.87 -17.85 -5.11
C ASN A 232 -25.66 -16.55 -4.84
N GLY A 233 -25.32 -15.82 -3.78
CA GLY A 233 -26.05 -14.65 -3.30
C GLY A 233 -25.61 -13.37 -4.01
N ASN A 234 -26.53 -12.42 -4.15
CA ASN A 234 -26.28 -11.16 -4.87
C ASN A 234 -25.63 -10.05 -4.01
N ALA A 235 -25.36 -10.27 -2.72
CA ALA A 235 -24.63 -9.35 -1.85
C ALA A 235 -24.19 -10.08 -0.57
N SER A 236 -23.06 -9.68 0.01
CA SER A 236 -22.54 -10.22 1.27
C SER A 236 -22.31 -9.10 2.27
N ILE A 237 -22.64 -9.33 3.53
CA ILE A 237 -22.63 -8.32 4.59
C ILE A 237 -21.90 -8.86 5.80
N THR A 238 -21.13 -7.99 6.47
CA THR A 238 -20.54 -8.33 7.76
C THR A 238 -21.60 -8.52 8.84
N ASN A 239 -21.24 -9.27 9.89
CA ASN A 239 -22.13 -9.54 11.02
C ASN A 239 -22.65 -8.27 11.74
N ASP A 240 -21.93 -7.15 11.62
CA ASP A 240 -22.28 -5.86 12.22
C ASP A 240 -23.00 -4.90 11.25
N GLY A 241 -23.25 -5.32 10.01
CA GLY A 241 -23.92 -4.50 9.01
C GLY A 241 -23.12 -3.29 8.51
N THR A 242 -21.79 -3.26 8.71
CA THR A 242 -20.96 -2.09 8.36
C THR A 242 -20.32 -2.15 6.97
N ILE A 243 -20.34 -3.31 6.32
CA ILE A 243 -19.75 -3.53 4.99
C ILE A 243 -20.70 -4.36 4.12
N ALA A 244 -20.94 -3.93 2.88
CA ALA A 244 -21.70 -4.70 1.88
C ALA A 244 -20.87 -4.90 0.59
N LEU A 245 -20.67 -6.14 0.14
CA LEU A 245 -19.92 -6.48 -1.08
C LEU A 245 -20.86 -7.10 -2.14
N ILE A 246 -20.76 -6.63 -3.38
CA ILE A 246 -21.68 -6.95 -4.48
C ILE A 246 -20.88 -7.37 -5.71
N SER A 247 -20.99 -8.63 -6.11
CA SER A 247 -20.20 -9.17 -7.24
C SER A 247 -20.90 -9.11 -8.60
N ASP A 248 -22.22 -8.91 -8.63
CA ASP A 248 -23.00 -8.73 -9.85
C ASP A 248 -23.68 -7.36 -9.80
N LEU A 249 -23.05 -6.38 -10.43
CA LEU A 249 -23.45 -4.98 -10.36
C LEU A 249 -24.69 -4.65 -11.19
N SER A 250 -25.15 -5.62 -11.98
CA SER A 250 -26.35 -5.51 -12.81
C SER A 250 -27.60 -6.01 -12.10
N LYS A 251 -27.46 -6.61 -10.90
CA LYS A 251 -28.56 -7.23 -10.17
C LYS A 251 -28.99 -6.41 -8.94
N PRO A 252 -30.29 -6.42 -8.62
CA PRO A 252 -30.80 -5.82 -7.41
C PRO A 252 -30.20 -6.40 -6.12
N LEU A 253 -30.02 -5.52 -5.15
CA LEU A 253 -29.66 -5.89 -3.79
C LEU A 253 -30.81 -6.64 -3.12
N GLY A 254 -30.49 -7.77 -2.48
CA GLY A 254 -31.44 -8.51 -1.65
C GLY A 254 -31.73 -7.80 -0.32
N GLN A 255 -32.72 -8.31 0.43
CA GLN A 255 -33.20 -7.72 1.71
C GLN A 255 -32.08 -7.42 2.70
N SER A 256 -31.11 -8.33 2.86
CA SER A 256 -29.96 -8.09 3.73
C SER A 256 -29.19 -6.83 3.31
N GLY A 257 -28.94 -6.64 2.01
CA GLY A 257 -28.19 -5.49 1.46
C GLY A 257 -28.96 -4.18 1.50
N ILE A 258 -30.27 -4.24 1.68
CA ILE A 258 -31.14 -3.07 1.81
C ILE A 258 -31.05 -2.48 3.21
N ASP A 259 -31.05 -3.34 4.24
CA ASP A 259 -30.96 -2.93 5.65
C ASP A 259 -29.59 -2.29 5.97
N PHE A 260 -28.59 -2.52 5.13
CA PHE A 260 -27.27 -1.90 5.20
C PHE A 260 -27.32 -0.37 5.01
N PHE A 261 -28.16 0.14 4.11
CA PHE A 261 -28.14 1.56 3.74
C PHE A 261 -29.08 2.41 4.60
N ASN A 262 -28.63 2.76 5.80
CA ASN A 262 -29.30 3.69 6.69
C ASN A 262 -29.48 5.07 6.02
N ARG A 263 -30.64 5.71 6.22
CA ARG A 263 -30.96 7.04 5.70
C ARG A 263 -30.14 8.17 6.35
N ALA A 264 -29.53 7.93 7.51
CA ALA A 264 -28.80 8.93 8.29
C ALA A 264 -27.26 8.80 8.21
N ALA A 265 -26.73 7.95 7.34
CA ALA A 265 -25.30 7.69 7.22
C ALA A 265 -24.80 7.98 5.80
N ASP A 266 -23.59 8.54 5.72
CA ASP A 266 -22.85 8.67 4.47
C ASP A 266 -22.13 7.35 4.18
N TYR A 267 -22.14 6.96 2.91
CA TYR A 267 -21.48 5.75 2.43
C TYR A 267 -20.48 6.09 1.33
N GLU A 268 -19.36 5.38 1.34
CA GLU A 268 -18.37 5.36 0.27
C GLU A 268 -18.48 4.02 -0.46
N TYR A 269 -18.11 4.01 -1.75
CA TYR A 269 -18.04 2.78 -2.51
C TYR A 269 -16.63 2.59 -3.08
N PHE A 270 -16.21 1.34 -3.20
CA PHE A 270 -14.96 0.95 -3.83
C PHE A 270 -15.23 -0.04 -4.94
N ALA A 271 -14.56 0.10 -6.07
CA ALA A 271 -14.51 -0.91 -7.11
C ALA A 271 -13.35 -1.88 -6.82
N CYS A 272 -13.69 -3.14 -6.60
CA CYS A 272 -12.76 -4.19 -6.23
C CYS A 272 -12.58 -5.19 -7.39
N LEU A 273 -11.37 -5.72 -7.56
CA LEU A 273 -11.05 -6.84 -8.44
C LEU A 273 -10.47 -8.01 -7.64
N PHE A 274 -11.10 -9.16 -7.79
CA PHE A 274 -10.70 -10.41 -7.13
C PHE A 274 -10.15 -11.39 -8.15
N SER A 275 -9.12 -12.16 -7.78
CA SER A 275 -8.67 -13.28 -8.60
C SER A 275 -9.73 -14.37 -8.64
N LYS A 276 -10.11 -14.83 -9.84
CA LYS A 276 -11.04 -15.97 -9.97
C LYS A 276 -10.41 -17.30 -9.50
N GLU A 277 -9.08 -17.39 -9.45
CA GLU A 277 -8.38 -18.63 -9.10
C GLU A 277 -8.38 -18.89 -7.59
N ASN A 278 -8.19 -17.83 -6.79
CA ASN A 278 -7.99 -17.97 -5.34
C ASN A 278 -8.80 -16.98 -4.48
N ASN A 279 -9.66 -16.17 -5.12
CA ASN A 279 -10.53 -15.19 -4.47
C ASN A 279 -9.77 -14.14 -3.64
N ARG A 280 -8.49 -13.90 -3.93
CA ARG A 280 -7.72 -12.82 -3.29
C ARG A 280 -8.08 -11.48 -3.91
N LEU A 281 -8.15 -10.45 -3.07
CA LEU A 281 -8.34 -9.08 -3.53
C LEU A 281 -7.03 -8.64 -4.20
N MET A 282 -7.08 -8.48 -5.51
CA MET A 282 -5.91 -8.12 -6.32
C MET A 282 -5.75 -6.61 -6.40
N PHE A 283 -6.87 -5.90 -6.46
CA PHE A 283 -6.91 -4.46 -6.65
C PHE A 283 -8.24 -3.92 -6.14
N TYR A 284 -8.28 -2.70 -5.64
CA TYR A 284 -9.52 -1.94 -5.47
C TYR A 284 -9.25 -0.48 -5.85
N THR A 285 -10.27 0.38 -5.89
CA THR A 285 -10.20 1.87 -5.93
C THR A 285 -11.44 2.43 -5.28
#